data_AF-A0A544QR27-F1
#
_entry.id   AF-A0A544QR27-F1
#
_cell.length_a   1.000
_cell.length_b   1.000
_cell.length_c   1.000
_cell.angle_alpha   90.00
_cell.angle_beta   90.00
_cell.angle_gamma   90.00
#
_symmetry.space_group_name_H-M   'P 1'
#
loop_
_entity.id
_entity.type
_entity.pdbx_description
1 polymer ?
#
loop_
_entity_poly.entity_id
_entity_poly.type
_entity_poly.pdbx_seq_one_letter_code
_entity_poly.pdbx_strand_id
1 'polypeptide(L)'
;MSEDTDTDSDGPDEVQAAITQAHQLHNMIDNAKDWSRETAAKMRVRAAREDDAEAVDEIEQVAALIETVNRRIETGDIGLARQP
;
A
#
# COMPACT_ATOMS: atom_id res chain seq x y z
N MET A 1 -7.40 27.32 46.10
CA MET A 1 -7.81 28.16 44.97
C MET A 1 -7.59 27.31 43.74
N SER A 2 -8.64 27.18 42.93
CA SER A 2 -8.83 26.14 41.93
C SER A 2 -7.72 26.11 40.88
N GLU A 3 -7.29 24.89 40.54
CA GLU A 3 -6.54 24.56 39.33
C GLU A 3 -7.50 24.71 38.14
N ASP A 4 -7.39 25.81 37.39
CA ASP A 4 -7.97 25.88 36.05
C ASP A 4 -6.89 25.38 35.08
N THR A 5 -6.98 24.08 34.77
CA THR A 5 -6.26 23.46 33.67
C THR A 5 -7.04 23.82 32.40
N ASP A 6 -6.56 24.80 31.64
CA ASP A 6 -7.08 25.14 30.32
C ASP A 6 -6.93 23.91 29.38
N THR A 7 -7.99 23.11 29.28
CA THR A 7 -8.18 22.06 28.28
C THR A 7 -8.62 22.65 26.94
N ASP A 8 -7.72 23.33 26.23
CA ASP A 8 -8.07 24.02 24.98
C ASP A 8 -7.07 23.79 23.81
N SER A 9 -6.31 22.68 23.79
CA SER A 9 -5.30 22.43 22.73
C SER A 9 -5.62 21.35 21.68
N ASP A 10 -6.67 20.54 21.83
CA ASP A 10 -6.74 19.26 21.10
C ASP A 10 -7.60 19.29 19.81
N GLY A 11 -8.17 20.43 19.42
CA GLY A 11 -9.17 20.48 18.34
C GLY A 11 -8.65 20.66 16.90
N PRO A 12 -7.87 21.71 16.57
CA PRO A 12 -7.48 22.01 15.19
C PRO A 12 -6.22 21.25 14.73
N ASP A 13 -5.27 21.06 15.64
CA ASP A 13 -3.95 20.50 15.33
C ASP A 13 -4.02 18.99 15.11
N GLU A 14 -4.88 18.28 15.85
CA GLU A 14 -5.13 16.86 15.65
C GLU A 14 -5.81 16.58 14.31
N VAL A 15 -6.78 17.42 13.92
CA VAL A 15 -7.47 17.31 12.62
C VAL A 15 -6.47 17.53 11.48
N GLN A 16 -5.62 18.56 11.57
CA GLN A 16 -4.62 18.84 10.54
C GLN A 16 -3.55 17.73 10.46
N ALA A 17 -3.16 17.15 11.60
CA ALA A 17 -2.28 15.99 11.64
C ALA A 17 -2.92 14.75 11.00
N ALA A 18 -4.20 14.49 11.27
CA ALA A 18 -4.95 13.39 10.67
C ALA A 18 -5.09 13.55 9.14
N ILE A 19 -5.39 14.76 8.64
CA ILE A 19 -5.43 15.06 7.20
C ILE A 19 -4.07 14.80 6.55
N THR A 20 -3.00 15.24 7.20
CA THR A 20 -1.63 15.04 6.69
C THR A 20 -1.28 13.56 6.59
N GLN A 21 -1.61 12.78 7.63
CA GLN A 21 -1.41 11.33 7.64
C GLN A 21 -2.25 10.62 6.57
N ALA A 22 -3.52 11.04 6.39
CA ALA A 22 -4.40 10.49 5.36
C ALA A 22 -3.80 10.70 3.96
N HIS A 23 -3.31 11.91 3.64
CA HIS A 23 -2.66 12.17 2.36
C HIS A 23 -1.40 11.33 2.15
N GLN A 24 -0.56 11.18 3.18
CA GLN A 24 0.64 10.34 3.11
C GLN A 24 0.28 8.88 2.83
N LEU A 25 -0.73 8.35 3.53
CA LEU A 25 -1.21 6.99 3.33
C LEU A 25 -1.77 6.79 1.92
N HIS A 26 -2.58 7.73 1.42
CA HIS A 26 -3.11 7.67 0.05
C HIS A 26 -1.98 7.62 -0.99
N ASN A 27 -0.98 8.51 -0.89
CA ASN A 27 0.15 8.51 -1.80
C ASN A 27 0.95 7.21 -1.75
N MET A 28 1.16 6.65 -0.55
CA MET A 28 1.85 5.37 -0.39
C MET A 28 1.08 4.22 -1.04
N ILE A 29 -0.24 4.19 -0.86
CA ILE A 29 -1.11 3.19 -1.46
C ILE A 29 -1.09 3.29 -2.98
N ASP A 30 -1.23 4.49 -3.54
CA ASP A 30 -1.24 4.70 -5.00
C ASP A 30 0.10 4.30 -5.62
N ASN A 31 1.21 4.69 -4.99
CA ASN A 31 2.55 4.27 -5.41
C ASN A 31 2.73 2.74 -5.38
N ALA A 32 2.20 2.07 -4.35
CA ALA A 32 2.26 0.61 -4.25
C ALA A 32 1.46 -0.08 -5.37
N LYS A 33 0.28 0.47 -5.72
CA LYS A 33 -0.53 -0.03 -6.83
C LYS A 33 0.21 0.10 -8.16
N ASP A 34 0.75 1.28 -8.44
CA ASP A 34 1.47 1.54 -9.69
C ASP A 34 2.72 0.68 -9.81
N TRP A 35 3.52 0.59 -8.75
CA TRP A 35 4.69 -0.29 -8.69
C TRP A 35 4.33 -1.74 -8.97
N SER A 36 3.25 -2.26 -8.36
CA SER A 36 2.85 -3.65 -8.52
C SER A 36 2.44 -3.97 -9.97
N ARG A 37 1.66 -3.08 -10.60
CA ARG A 37 1.22 -3.23 -11.99
C ARG A 37 2.39 -3.21 -12.95
N GLU A 38 3.28 -2.21 -12.81
CA GLU A 38 4.45 -2.06 -13.67
C GLU A 38 5.40 -3.26 -13.53
N THR A 39 5.66 -3.69 -12.29
CA THR A 39 6.62 -4.77 -12.03
C THR A 39 6.08 -6.12 -12.49
N ALA A 40 4.80 -6.42 -12.25
CA ALA A 40 4.17 -7.64 -12.77
C ALA A 40 4.20 -7.67 -14.31
N ALA A 41 3.93 -6.54 -14.97
CA ALA A 41 4.04 -6.43 -16.43
C ALA A 41 5.48 -6.69 -16.92
N LYS A 42 6.50 -6.13 -16.25
CA LYS A 42 7.91 -6.38 -16.56
C LYS A 42 8.29 -7.86 -16.40
N MET A 43 7.80 -8.53 -15.37
CA MET A 43 8.04 -9.97 -15.17
C MET A 43 7.42 -10.79 -16.29
N ARG A 44 6.19 -10.48 -16.73
CA ARG A 44 5.58 -11.17 -17.87
C ARG A 44 6.33 -10.95 -19.18
N VAL A 45 6.81 -9.74 -19.42
CA VAL A 45 7.67 -9.46 -20.59
C VAL A 45 8.98 -10.26 -20.52
N ARG A 46 9.53 -10.45 -19.33
CA ARG A 46 10.71 -11.29 -19.12
C ARG A 46 10.41 -12.77 -19.39
N ALA A 47 9.32 -13.31 -18.84
CA ALA A 47 8.88 -14.69 -19.09
C ALA A 47 8.67 -14.94 -20.59
N ALA A 48 8.05 -14.00 -21.31
CA ALA A 48 7.83 -14.11 -22.75
C ALA A 48 9.12 -14.12 -23.61
N ARG A 49 10.28 -13.79 -23.01
CA ARG A 49 11.61 -13.81 -23.66
C ARG A 49 12.50 -14.94 -23.16
N GLU A 50 12.00 -15.75 -22.23
CA GLU A 50 12.74 -16.86 -21.64
C GLU A 50 12.48 -18.14 -22.43
N ASP A 51 13.53 -18.91 -22.68
CA ASP A 51 13.47 -20.15 -23.47
C ASP A 51 13.33 -21.39 -22.55
N ASP A 52 13.77 -21.28 -21.29
CA ASP A 52 13.64 -22.34 -20.30
C ASP A 52 12.24 -22.35 -19.66
N ALA A 53 11.52 -23.46 -19.84
CA ALA A 53 10.12 -23.57 -19.41
C ALA A 53 9.94 -23.53 -17.88
N GLU A 54 10.92 -23.99 -17.11
CA GLU A 54 10.87 -23.94 -15.65
C GLU A 54 11.06 -22.50 -15.15
N ALA A 55 12.01 -21.77 -15.74
CA ALA A 55 12.23 -20.36 -15.47
C ALA A 55 11.03 -19.50 -15.90
N VAL A 56 10.37 -19.81 -17.02
CA VAL A 56 9.11 -19.14 -17.43
C VAL A 56 8.06 -19.26 -16.34
N ASP A 57 7.80 -20.48 -15.86
CA ASP A 57 6.80 -20.73 -14.82
C ASP A 57 7.14 -20.00 -13.51
N GLU A 58 8.41 -20.03 -13.08
CA GLU A 58 8.84 -19.31 -11.88
C GLU A 58 8.62 -17.79 -12.02
N ILE A 59 8.98 -17.20 -13.17
CA ILE A 59 8.80 -15.77 -13.42
C ILE A 59 7.30 -15.40 -13.46
N GLU A 60 6.45 -16.25 -14.02
CA GLU A 60 5.00 -16.05 -14.03
C GLU A 60 4.39 -16.13 -12.63
N GLN A 61 4.84 -17.06 -11.79
CA GLN A 61 4.44 -17.14 -10.39
C GLN A 61 4.84 -15.88 -9.61
N VAL A 62 6.04 -15.35 -9.85
CA VAL A 62 6.49 -14.07 -9.25
C VAL A 62 5.61 -12.91 -9.73
N ALA A 63 5.28 -12.84 -11.02
CA ALA A 63 4.37 -11.82 -11.54
C ALA A 63 3.00 -11.89 -10.87
N ALA A 64 2.44 -13.10 -10.71
CA ALA A 64 1.17 -13.32 -10.03
C ALA A 64 1.23 -12.92 -8.55
N LEU A 65 2.32 -13.22 -7.85
CA LEU A 65 2.54 -12.80 -6.46
C LEU A 65 2.54 -11.27 -6.35
N ILE A 66 3.25 -10.57 -7.24
CA ILE A 66 3.31 -9.10 -7.23
C ILE A 66 1.92 -8.49 -7.43
N GLU A 67 1.09 -9.02 -8.33
CA GLU A 67 -0.28 -8.54 -8.54
C GLU A 67 -1.19 -8.67 -7.33
N THR A 68 -0.88 -9.59 -6.41
CA THR A 68 -1.66 -9.73 -5.17
C THR A 68 -1.60 -8.46 -4.33
N VAL A 69 -0.56 -7.64 -4.45
CA VAL A 69 -0.44 -6.35 -3.73
C VAL A 69 -1.61 -5.44 -4.07
N ASN A 70 -1.88 -5.21 -5.36
CA ASN A 70 -3.00 -4.37 -5.79
C ASN A 70 -4.34 -4.95 -5.32
N ARG A 71 -4.52 -6.27 -5.45
CA ARG A 71 -5.75 -6.96 -5.03
C ARG A 71 -6.01 -6.80 -3.54
N ARG A 72 -5.00 -7.01 -2.69
CA ARG A 72 -5.13 -6.91 -1.23
C ARG A 72 -5.47 -5.50 -0.79
N ILE A 73 -4.86 -4.50 -1.42
CA ILE A 73 -5.21 -3.09 -1.21
C ILE A 73 -6.68 -2.83 -1.58
N GLU A 74 -7.13 -3.29 -2.75
CA GLU A 74 -8.51 -3.11 -3.23
C GLU A 74 -9.54 -3.81 -2.34
N THR A 75 -9.21 -4.97 -1.75
CA THR A 75 -10.08 -5.69 -0.81
C THR A 75 -10.00 -5.15 0.61
N GLY A 76 -9.18 -4.13 0.88
CA GLY A 76 -8.97 -3.60 2.23
C GLY A 76 -8.23 -4.57 3.17
N ASP A 77 -7.53 -5.58 2.63
CA ASP A 77 -6.63 -6.47 3.39
C ASP A 77 -5.26 -5.82 3.62
N ILE A 78 -5.32 -4.58 4.08
CA ILE A 78 -4.20 -3.81 4.60
C ILE A 78 -4.32 -3.92 6.12
N GLY A 79 -3.34 -4.57 6.77
CA GLY A 79 -3.39 -4.91 8.21
C GLY A 79 -3.65 -3.76 9.19
N LEU A 80 -3.72 -2.52 8.69
CA LEU A 80 -4.24 -1.32 9.37
C LEU A 80 -5.74 -1.40 9.72
N ALA A 81 -6.58 -2.06 8.92
CA ALA A 81 -8.03 -2.13 9.15
C ALA A 81 -8.44 -3.04 10.34
N ARG A 82 -7.50 -3.80 10.90
CA ARG A 82 -7.73 -4.79 11.97
C ARG A 82 -6.99 -4.45 13.26
N GLN A 83 -6.86 -3.18 13.63
CA GLN A 83 -6.49 -2.86 15.01
C GLN A 83 -7.75 -2.87 15.90
N PRO A 84 -7.74 -3.61 17.03
CA PRO A 84 -8.86 -3.71 17.95
C PRO A 84 -9.17 -2.38 18.66
#